data_AF-A0A7W8EKY9-F1
#
_entry.id   AF-A0A7W8EKY9-F1
#
_cell.length_a   1.000
_cell.length_b   1.000
_cell.length_c   1.000
_cell.angle_alpha   90.00
_cell.angle_beta   90.00
_cell.angle_gamma   90.00
#
_symmetry.space_group_name_H-M   'P 1'
#
loop_
_entity.id
_entity.type
_entity.pdbx_description
1 polymer ?
#
loop_
_entity_poly.entity_id
_entity_poly.type
_entity_poly.pdbx_seq_one_letter_code
_entity_poly.pdbx_strand_id
1 'polypeptide(L)'
;MSGEMGVVTPCKHCGTPIEQRAGRGRPKAYCPEGDCQAAAKRERELRRATPGLEGALARAEQLYDRMEIGLAAAVEPLARALAQEFSPAGVEAKLSAVQAEAHTRVAIARTEREQAFEQVRLAREAVEEAQRETERMRGRVDEAEGERDAALGDAEQAREQALAALREAASTERQANQRADEAVRQAKELADGAARRAEEVAEEAARRVEAAELAREELAGRVDVALGQVSVAEARAVRAEQEAEVARADRERALGGAAAAETARLEAERGREDAERDVAAAGARALAAVEERERAVARADAAEEGRRVAAAELFKAEAARDEALVRLAEAQDARDVARAELSAVEARVVAAGGGPELDQARAELDEARAGLDTARAERDHLAGENERLSAEKDRLRGESLVDRARLEDLRAELETVRAEAAQLRERAVVAELRAGGN
;
A
#
# COMPACT_ATOMS: atom_id res chain seq x y z
N MET A 1 -49.01 -58.64 7.46
CA MET A 1 -50.35 -59.22 7.25
C MET A 1 -51.24 -58.71 8.36
N SER A 2 -51.90 -57.57 8.14
CA SER A 2 -52.83 -56.97 9.10
C SER A 2 -54.22 -57.15 8.51
N GLY A 3 -55.06 -57.95 9.17
CA GLY A 3 -56.43 -58.18 8.73
C GLY A 3 -57.20 -56.88 8.77
N GLU A 4 -57.64 -56.40 7.61
CA GLU A 4 -58.64 -55.35 7.51
C GLU A 4 -59.95 -55.87 8.12
N MET A 5 -60.16 -55.58 9.41
CA MET A 5 -61.49 -55.69 9.99
C MET A 5 -62.32 -54.53 9.44
N GLY A 6 -62.99 -54.75 8.31
CA GLY A 6 -63.95 -53.80 7.76
C GLY A 6 -64.98 -53.46 8.83
N VAL A 7 -65.09 -52.17 9.19
CA VAL A 7 -66.13 -51.72 10.13
C VAL A 7 -67.47 -51.90 9.43
N VAL A 8 -68.31 -52.80 9.95
CA VAL A 8 -69.65 -53.03 9.42
C VAL A 8 -70.61 -52.08 10.12
N THR A 9 -71.30 -51.23 9.35
CA THR A 9 -72.31 -50.32 9.88
C THR A 9 -73.69 -50.71 9.35
N PRO A 10 -74.73 -50.77 10.20
CA PRO A 10 -76.07 -51.09 9.71
C PRO A 10 -76.61 -49.96 8.82
N CYS A 11 -77.35 -50.34 7.77
CA CYS A 11 -78.07 -49.42 6.91
C CYS A 11 -79.11 -48.63 7.72
N LYS A 12 -79.08 -47.29 7.61
CA LYS A 12 -80.01 -46.42 8.35
C LYS A 12 -81.50 -46.60 8.00
N HIS A 13 -81.83 -47.34 6.95
CA HIS A 13 -83.22 -47.56 6.53
C HIS A 13 -83.70 -49.00 6.76
N CYS A 14 -82.94 -50.01 6.32
CA CYS A 14 -83.36 -51.42 6.40
C CYS A 14 -82.54 -52.26 7.39
N GLY A 15 -81.53 -51.69 8.06
CA GLY A 15 -80.68 -52.38 9.02
C GLY A 15 -79.64 -53.34 8.44
N THR A 16 -79.66 -53.61 7.13
CA THR A 16 -78.70 -54.50 6.46
C THR A 16 -77.25 -54.07 6.72
N PRO A 17 -76.33 -54.98 7.09
CA PRO A 17 -74.93 -54.65 7.33
C PRO A 17 -74.28 -54.10 6.06
N ILE A 18 -73.62 -52.95 6.16
CA ILE A 18 -72.86 -52.31 5.07
C ILE A 18 -71.39 -52.36 5.43
N GLU A 19 -70.58 -52.93 4.55
CA GLU A 19 -69.13 -52.90 4.67
C GLU A 19 -68.61 -51.49 4.36
N GLN A 20 -67.96 -50.86 5.35
CA GLN A 20 -67.30 -49.58 5.14
C GLN A 20 -65.92 -49.81 4.52
N ARG A 21 -65.59 -49.04 3.49
CA ARG A 21 -64.22 -49.01 2.94
C ARG A 21 -63.33 -48.20 3.88
N ALA A 22 -62.18 -48.75 4.26
CA ALA A 22 -61.16 -48.01 5.00
C ALA A 22 -60.49 -47.00 4.05
N GLY A 23 -60.90 -45.73 4.09
CA GLY A 23 -60.33 -44.69 3.22
C GLY A 23 -60.90 -43.28 3.49
N ARG A 24 -60.27 -42.26 2.91
CA ARG A 24 -60.76 -40.87 2.98
C ARG A 24 -62.03 -40.74 2.14
N GLY A 25 -63.19 -40.71 2.80
CA GLY A 25 -64.49 -40.53 2.18
C GLY A 25 -65.60 -40.53 3.22
N ARG A 26 -66.77 -39.98 2.87
CA ARG A 26 -67.94 -39.98 3.77
C ARG A 26 -68.43 -41.44 3.95
N PRO A 27 -68.58 -41.95 5.19
CA PRO A 27 -69.09 -43.29 5.43
C PRO A 27 -70.42 -43.54 4.74
N LYS A 28 -70.60 -44.74 4.18
CA LYS A 28 -71.84 -45.12 3.50
C LYS A 28 -72.94 -45.35 4.53
N ALA A 29 -73.98 -44.53 4.51
CA ALA A 29 -75.09 -44.61 5.46
C ALA A 29 -76.24 -45.53 5.00
N TYR A 30 -76.26 -45.92 3.73
CA TYR A 30 -77.34 -46.70 3.11
C TYR A 30 -76.80 -47.82 2.23
N CYS A 31 -77.61 -48.87 2.06
CA CYS A 31 -77.31 -50.03 1.23
C CYS A 31 -77.00 -49.59 -0.22
N PRO A 32 -75.90 -50.05 -0.85
CA PRO A 32 -75.55 -49.64 -2.22
C PRO A 32 -76.38 -50.36 -3.29
N GLU A 33 -76.88 -51.56 -2.98
CA GLU A 33 -77.59 -52.44 -3.93
C GLU A 33 -79.10 -52.23 -3.95
N GLY A 34 -79.65 -51.45 -3.01
CA GLY A 34 -81.09 -51.17 -2.92
C GLY A 34 -81.41 -49.68 -2.91
N ASP A 35 -82.65 -49.34 -3.26
CA ASP A 35 -83.19 -47.98 -3.22
C ASP A 35 -83.36 -47.42 -1.80
N CYS A 36 -82.69 -47.99 -0.78
CA CYS A 36 -82.78 -47.59 0.63
C CYS A 36 -82.61 -46.08 0.83
N GLN A 37 -81.67 -45.46 0.11
CA GLN A 37 -81.42 -44.03 0.18
C GLN A 37 -82.59 -43.21 -0.41
N ALA A 38 -83.14 -43.65 -1.55
CA ALA A 38 -84.26 -42.99 -2.21
C ALA A 38 -85.56 -43.18 -1.43
N ALA A 39 -85.80 -44.37 -0.87
CA ALA A 39 -86.92 -44.70 -0.01
C ALA A 39 -86.90 -43.86 1.27
N ALA A 40 -85.76 -43.82 1.97
CA ALA A 40 -85.61 -42.97 3.15
C ALA A 40 -85.72 -41.47 2.81
N LYS A 41 -85.30 -41.04 1.62
CA LYS A 41 -85.50 -39.65 1.14
C LYS A 41 -86.98 -39.35 0.94
N ARG A 42 -87.72 -40.22 0.24
CA ARG A 42 -89.17 -40.09 0.03
C ARG A 42 -89.93 -40.07 1.35
N GLU A 43 -89.58 -40.95 2.28
CA GLU A 43 -90.20 -41.00 3.62
C GLU A 43 -89.96 -39.72 4.42
N ARG A 44 -88.73 -39.17 4.40
CA ARG A 44 -88.44 -37.88 5.03
C ARG A 44 -89.16 -36.72 4.36
N GLU A 45 -89.29 -36.73 3.03
CA GLU A 45 -90.07 -35.74 2.29
C GLU A 45 -91.55 -35.81 2.63
N LEU A 46 -92.09 -37.03 2.73
CA LEU A 46 -93.46 -37.27 3.17
C LEU A 46 -93.69 -36.73 4.59
N ARG A 47 -92.85 -37.11 5.56
CA ARG A 47 -92.94 -36.61 6.95
C ARG A 47 -92.78 -35.10 7.05
N ARG A 48 -92.00 -34.47 6.18
CA ARG A 48 -91.86 -33.00 6.11
C ARG A 48 -93.07 -32.31 5.51
N ALA A 49 -93.73 -32.96 4.56
CA ALA A 49 -94.91 -32.46 3.87
C ALA A 49 -96.22 -32.76 4.63
N THR A 50 -96.18 -33.67 5.63
CA THR A 50 -97.32 -33.95 6.50
C THR A 50 -97.78 -32.67 7.20
N PRO A 51 -99.02 -32.19 6.97
CA PRO A 51 -99.57 -31.03 7.66
C PRO A 51 -99.73 -31.30 9.16
N GLY A 52 -99.48 -30.29 10.00
CA GLY A 52 -99.70 -30.38 11.44
C GLY A 52 -98.42 -30.53 12.28
N LEU A 53 -98.60 -30.97 13.54
CA LEU A 53 -97.55 -31.01 14.57
C LEU A 53 -96.41 -31.96 14.21
N GLU A 54 -96.72 -33.10 13.58
CA GLU A 54 -95.74 -34.12 13.20
C GLU A 54 -94.73 -33.61 12.17
N GLY A 55 -95.19 -32.89 11.15
CA GLY A 55 -94.30 -32.29 10.15
C GLY A 55 -93.48 -31.12 10.69
N ALA A 56 -94.01 -30.38 11.67
CA ALA A 56 -93.26 -29.34 12.38
C ALA A 56 -92.16 -29.93 13.27
N LEU A 57 -92.46 -31.02 14.00
CA LEU A 57 -91.50 -31.76 14.82
C LEU A 57 -90.35 -32.33 13.96
N ALA A 58 -90.67 -32.95 12.82
CA ALA A 58 -89.67 -33.50 11.91
C ALA A 58 -88.72 -32.44 11.30
N ARG A 59 -89.17 -31.18 11.15
CA ARG A 59 -88.30 -30.07 10.73
C ARG A 59 -87.43 -29.55 11.87
N ALA A 60 -87.95 -29.51 13.09
CA ALA A 60 -87.19 -29.13 14.28
C ALA A 60 -86.06 -30.14 14.57
N GLU A 61 -86.34 -31.44 14.50
CA GLU A 61 -85.32 -32.50 14.65
C GLU A 61 -84.18 -32.37 13.64
N GLN A 62 -84.49 -32.10 12.36
CA GLN A 62 -83.46 -31.88 11.32
C GLN A 62 -82.61 -30.63 11.57
N LEU A 63 -83.17 -29.60 12.20
CA LEU A 63 -82.42 -28.42 12.60
C LEU A 63 -81.47 -28.76 13.74
N TYR A 64 -81.94 -29.50 14.75
CA TYR A 64 -81.10 -29.98 15.85
C TYR A 64 -79.95 -30.86 15.36
N ASP A 65 -80.22 -31.84 14.49
CA ASP A 65 -79.17 -32.70 13.90
C ASP A 65 -78.10 -31.86 13.17
N ARG A 66 -78.53 -30.82 12.45
CA ARG A 66 -77.60 -29.94 11.72
C ARG A 66 -76.78 -29.08 12.68
N MET A 67 -77.39 -28.57 13.74
CA MET A 67 -76.70 -27.81 14.78
C MET A 67 -75.71 -28.69 15.54
N GLU A 68 -76.08 -29.93 15.88
CA GLU A 68 -75.22 -30.88 16.56
C GLU A 68 -74.00 -31.26 15.69
N ILE A 69 -74.21 -31.57 14.41
CA ILE A 69 -73.12 -31.85 13.46
C ILE A 69 -72.22 -30.63 13.27
N GLY A 70 -72.80 -29.43 13.13
CA GLY A 70 -72.06 -28.18 12.95
C GLY A 70 -71.24 -27.82 14.19
N LEU A 71 -71.81 -27.97 15.38
CA LEU A 71 -71.14 -27.68 16.64
C LEU A 71 -70.04 -28.69 16.92
N ALA A 72 -70.27 -29.99 16.70
CA ALA A 72 -69.23 -31.01 16.83
C ALA A 72 -68.07 -30.76 15.85
N ALA A 73 -68.37 -30.36 14.61
CA ALA A 73 -67.34 -30.02 13.63
C ALA A 73 -66.53 -28.76 14.00
N ALA A 74 -67.10 -27.82 14.74
CA ALA A 74 -66.41 -26.63 15.22
C ALA A 74 -65.62 -26.88 16.53
N VAL A 75 -66.15 -27.72 17.42
CA VAL A 75 -65.55 -28.01 18.73
C VAL A 75 -64.41 -29.03 18.63
N GLU A 76 -64.52 -30.02 17.75
CA GLU A 76 -63.50 -31.08 17.61
C GLU A 76 -62.09 -30.53 17.24
N PRO A 77 -61.92 -29.60 16.29
CA PRO A 77 -60.61 -28.99 16.02
C PRO A 77 -60.06 -28.19 17.21
N LEU A 78 -60.92 -27.48 17.93
CA LEU A 78 -60.53 -26.69 19.12
C LEU A 78 -60.10 -27.62 20.26
N ALA A 79 -60.86 -28.68 20.52
CA ALA A 79 -60.51 -29.69 21.51
C ALA A 79 -59.18 -30.37 21.17
N ARG A 80 -58.92 -30.63 19.89
CA ARG A 80 -57.64 -31.20 19.42
C ARG A 80 -56.49 -30.22 19.58
N ALA A 81 -56.67 -28.95 19.24
CA ALA A 81 -55.65 -27.92 19.45
C ALA A 81 -55.36 -27.74 20.95
N LEU A 82 -56.39 -27.66 21.80
CA LEU A 82 -56.21 -27.59 23.26
C LEU A 82 -55.53 -28.84 23.81
N ALA A 83 -55.87 -30.03 23.32
CA ALA A 83 -55.18 -31.25 23.72
C ALA A 83 -53.70 -31.25 23.27
N GLN A 84 -53.39 -30.74 22.08
CA GLN A 84 -52.01 -30.61 21.62
C GLN A 84 -51.21 -29.59 22.46
N GLU A 85 -51.86 -28.51 22.89
CA GLU A 85 -51.19 -27.41 23.59
C GLU A 85 -51.11 -27.59 25.11
N PHE A 86 -52.07 -28.30 25.71
CA PHE A 86 -52.24 -28.45 27.16
C PHE A 86 -52.21 -29.89 27.66
N SER A 87 -52.11 -30.91 26.80
CA SER A 87 -51.81 -32.26 27.29
C SER A 87 -50.41 -32.29 27.91
N PRO A 88 -50.17 -33.20 28.88
CA PRO A 88 -48.83 -33.39 29.44
C PRO A 88 -47.76 -33.60 28.36
N ALA A 89 -48.05 -34.41 27.34
CA ALA A 89 -47.15 -34.64 26.21
C ALA A 89 -46.88 -33.36 25.38
N GLY A 90 -47.90 -32.53 25.16
CA GLY A 90 -47.76 -31.26 24.46
C GLY A 90 -46.92 -30.25 25.22
N VAL A 91 -47.14 -30.15 26.54
CA VAL A 91 -46.35 -29.29 27.43
C VAL A 91 -44.89 -29.76 27.50
N GLU A 92 -44.65 -31.08 27.63
CA GLU A 92 -43.30 -31.65 27.61
C GLU A 92 -42.59 -31.41 26.27
N ALA A 93 -43.31 -31.50 25.14
CA ALA A 93 -42.75 -31.19 23.83
C ALA A 93 -42.34 -29.71 23.72
N LYS A 94 -43.16 -28.78 24.22
CA LYS A 94 -42.81 -27.35 24.27
C LYS A 94 -41.64 -27.06 25.21
N LEU A 95 -41.61 -27.66 26.39
CA LEU A 95 -40.49 -27.51 27.32
C LEU A 95 -39.20 -28.04 26.69
N SER A 96 -39.25 -29.19 26.01
CA SER A 96 -38.11 -29.75 25.29
C SER A 96 -37.64 -28.84 24.15
N ALA A 97 -38.57 -28.23 23.41
CA ALA A 97 -38.25 -27.27 22.36
C ALA A 97 -37.57 -26.01 22.93
N VAL A 98 -38.11 -25.44 24.02
CA VAL A 98 -37.52 -24.27 24.70
C VAL A 98 -36.15 -24.61 25.29
N GLN A 99 -35.99 -25.81 25.86
CA GLN A 99 -34.69 -26.27 26.37
C GLN A 99 -33.68 -26.44 25.22
N ALA A 100 -34.07 -27.03 24.10
CA ALA A 100 -33.20 -27.16 22.92
C ALA A 100 -32.78 -25.78 22.38
N GLU A 101 -33.70 -24.83 22.32
CA GLU A 101 -33.41 -23.44 21.92
C GLU A 101 -32.45 -22.78 22.92
N ALA A 102 -32.68 -22.92 24.23
CA ALA A 102 -31.79 -22.40 25.26
C ALA A 102 -30.38 -23.01 25.17
N HIS A 103 -30.26 -24.33 24.96
CA HIS A 103 -28.97 -24.99 24.73
C HIS A 103 -28.27 -24.46 23.49
N THR A 104 -29.02 -24.20 22.42
CA THR A 104 -28.49 -23.62 21.18
C THR A 104 -27.97 -22.20 21.42
N ARG A 105 -28.75 -21.36 22.11
CA ARG A 105 -28.33 -19.98 22.46
C ARG A 105 -27.07 -19.98 23.35
N VAL A 106 -26.97 -20.90 24.31
CA VAL A 106 -25.78 -21.03 25.16
C VAL A 106 -24.57 -21.51 24.35
N ALA A 107 -24.76 -22.42 23.40
CA ALA A 107 -23.69 -22.87 22.51
C ALA A 107 -23.16 -21.71 21.65
N ILE A 108 -24.06 -20.91 21.04
CA ILE A 108 -23.71 -19.72 20.27
C ILE A 108 -22.94 -18.71 21.13
N ALA A 109 -23.45 -18.39 22.32
CA ALA A 109 -22.78 -17.45 23.23
C ALA A 109 -21.38 -17.94 23.65
N ARG A 110 -21.18 -19.26 23.80
CA ARG A 110 -19.84 -19.82 24.08
C ARG A 110 -18.91 -19.68 22.89
N THR A 111 -19.38 -19.96 21.68
CA THR A 111 -18.57 -19.79 20.46
C THR A 111 -18.21 -18.33 20.21
N GLU A 112 -19.14 -17.39 20.42
CA GLU A 112 -18.89 -15.96 20.31
C GLU A 112 -17.88 -15.48 21.36
N ARG A 113 -17.98 -16.00 22.60
CA ARG A 113 -17.00 -15.71 23.64
C ARG A 113 -15.60 -16.21 23.29
N GLU A 114 -15.50 -17.43 22.75
CA GLU A 114 -14.22 -18.00 22.30
C GLU A 114 -13.63 -17.21 21.14
N GLN A 115 -14.46 -16.81 20.16
CA GLN A 115 -14.05 -15.92 19.08
C GLN A 115 -13.57 -14.57 19.62
N ALA A 116 -14.27 -13.97 20.58
CA ALA A 116 -13.87 -12.70 21.19
C ALA A 116 -12.50 -12.81 21.90
N PHE A 117 -12.26 -13.91 22.63
CA PHE A 117 -10.96 -14.16 23.25
C PHE A 117 -9.85 -14.33 22.22
N GLU A 118 -10.11 -15.03 21.12
CA GLU A 118 -9.15 -15.21 20.04
C GLU A 118 -8.83 -13.88 19.35
N GLN A 119 -9.83 -13.02 19.11
CA GLN A 119 -9.62 -11.67 18.59
C GLN A 119 -8.74 -10.82 19.53
N VAL A 120 -8.97 -10.91 20.86
CA VAL A 120 -8.13 -10.21 21.84
C VAL A 120 -6.70 -10.77 21.86
N ARG A 121 -6.52 -12.08 21.70
CA ARG A 121 -5.19 -12.71 21.61
C ARG A 121 -4.43 -12.19 20.39
N LEU A 122 -5.05 -12.23 19.20
CA LEU A 122 -4.46 -11.73 17.96
C LEU A 122 -4.15 -10.23 18.04
N ALA A 123 -5.04 -9.43 18.65
CA ALA A 123 -4.80 -8.02 18.85
C ALA A 123 -3.59 -7.74 19.76
N ARG A 124 -3.38 -8.55 20.81
CA ARG A 124 -2.20 -8.43 21.69
C ARG A 124 -0.92 -8.81 20.95
N GLU A 125 -0.93 -9.90 20.19
CA GLU A 125 0.22 -10.33 19.40
C GLU A 125 0.62 -9.27 18.36
N ALA A 126 -0.36 -8.65 17.70
CA ALA A 126 -0.12 -7.54 16.77
C ALA A 126 0.48 -6.31 17.46
N VAL A 127 0.03 -5.97 18.67
CA VAL A 127 0.61 -4.86 19.46
C VAL A 127 2.05 -5.16 19.88
N GLU A 128 2.34 -6.39 20.32
CA GLU A 128 3.71 -6.81 20.68
C GLU A 128 4.64 -6.83 19.46
N GLU A 129 4.14 -7.22 18.29
CA GLU A 129 4.89 -7.14 17.02
C GLU A 129 5.18 -5.69 16.64
N ALA A 130 4.17 -4.81 16.67
CA ALA A 130 4.34 -3.38 16.39
C ALA A 130 5.32 -2.70 17.36
N GLN A 131 5.32 -3.10 18.64
CA GLN A 131 6.29 -2.62 19.62
C GLN A 131 7.72 -3.07 19.28
N ARG A 132 7.91 -4.35 18.96
CA ARG A 132 9.22 -4.88 18.53
C ARG A 132 9.73 -4.21 17.25
N GLU A 133 8.84 -3.94 16.31
CA GLU A 133 9.19 -3.19 15.09
C GLU A 133 9.60 -1.75 15.42
N THR A 134 8.86 -1.07 16.29
CA THR A 134 9.19 0.28 16.76
C THR A 134 10.56 0.32 17.46
N GLU A 135 10.86 -0.67 18.30
CA GLU A 135 12.17 -0.79 18.96
C GLU A 135 13.30 -1.03 17.96
N ARG A 136 13.09 -1.89 16.95
CA ARG A 136 14.06 -2.08 15.85
C ARG A 136 14.28 -0.79 15.08
N MET A 137 13.21 -0.06 14.76
CA MET A 137 13.31 1.22 14.05
C MET A 137 14.05 2.27 14.88
N ARG A 138 13.82 2.34 16.20
CA ARG A 138 14.60 3.21 17.10
C ARG A 138 16.07 2.82 17.10
N GLY A 139 16.38 1.53 17.24
CA GLY A 139 17.77 1.05 17.18
C GLY A 139 18.49 1.42 15.87
N ARG A 140 17.80 1.35 14.73
CA ARG A 140 18.34 1.79 13.44
C ARG A 140 18.56 3.31 13.36
N VAL A 141 17.69 4.11 13.98
CA VAL A 141 17.88 5.56 14.07
C VAL A 141 19.07 5.89 14.94
N ASP A 142 19.19 5.27 16.12
CA ASP A 142 20.31 5.46 17.04
C ASP A 142 21.65 5.05 16.38
N GLU A 143 21.66 3.95 15.62
CA GLU A 143 22.82 3.50 14.84
C GLU A 143 23.20 4.52 13.76
N ALA A 144 22.22 5.00 12.98
CA ALA A 144 22.45 6.02 11.95
C ALA A 144 22.92 7.36 12.53
N GLU A 145 22.42 7.76 13.71
CA GLU A 145 22.91 8.93 14.43
C GLU A 145 24.34 8.74 14.92
N GLY A 146 24.68 7.55 15.44
CA GLY A 146 26.04 7.19 15.81
C GLY A 146 27.01 7.21 14.63
N GLU A 147 26.62 6.67 13.47
CA GLU A 147 27.40 6.71 12.23
C GLU A 147 27.61 8.16 11.75
N ARG A 148 26.55 8.99 11.80
CA ARG A 148 26.65 10.42 11.45
C ARG A 148 27.64 11.13 12.36
N ASP A 149 27.55 10.93 13.66
CA ASP A 149 28.41 11.61 14.62
C ASP A 149 29.87 11.14 14.48
N ALA A 150 30.11 9.86 14.19
CA ALA A 150 31.44 9.34 13.85
C ALA A 150 31.99 9.98 12.56
N ALA A 151 31.18 10.04 11.49
CA ALA A 151 31.58 10.67 10.24
C ALA A 151 31.88 12.17 10.40
N LEU A 152 31.13 12.87 11.25
CA LEU A 152 31.42 14.27 11.60
C LEU A 152 32.74 14.40 12.37
N GLY A 153 33.00 13.52 13.33
CA GLY A 153 34.28 13.47 14.06
C GLY A 153 35.47 13.22 13.13
N ASP A 154 35.35 12.26 12.21
CA ASP A 154 36.37 11.95 11.21
C ASP A 154 36.63 13.16 10.28
N ALA A 155 35.57 13.84 9.85
CA ALA A 155 35.67 15.03 9.02
C ALA A 155 36.36 16.20 9.76
N GLU A 156 36.06 16.40 11.04
CA GLU A 156 36.72 17.39 11.88
C GLU A 156 38.21 17.07 12.05
N GLN A 157 38.54 15.80 12.34
CA GLN A 157 39.91 15.34 12.48
C GLN A 157 40.70 15.50 11.17
N ALA A 158 40.12 15.14 10.03
CA ALA A 158 40.72 15.34 8.71
C ALA A 158 40.97 16.83 8.44
N ARG A 159 40.03 17.71 8.83
CA ARG A 159 40.21 19.17 8.71
C ARG A 159 41.36 19.67 9.58
N GLU A 160 41.48 19.19 10.81
CA GLU A 160 42.60 19.56 11.70
C GLU A 160 43.95 19.10 11.14
N GLN A 161 44.02 17.87 10.62
CA GLN A 161 45.22 17.34 9.97
C GLN A 161 45.60 18.17 8.73
N ALA A 162 44.63 18.52 7.89
CA ALA A 162 44.86 19.37 6.72
C ALA A 162 45.39 20.76 7.13
N LEU A 163 44.81 21.37 8.16
CA LEU A 163 45.29 22.66 8.70
C LEU A 163 46.69 22.54 9.30
N ALA A 164 47.02 21.43 9.96
CA ALA A 164 48.37 21.17 10.46
C ALA A 164 49.38 21.06 9.31
N ALA A 165 49.06 20.25 8.28
CA ALA A 165 49.89 20.10 7.09
C ALA A 165 50.11 21.45 6.36
N LEU A 166 49.07 22.28 6.23
CA LEU A 166 49.20 23.63 5.66
C LEU A 166 50.12 24.54 6.48
N ARG A 167 50.07 24.47 7.81
CA ARG A 167 50.96 25.25 8.69
C ARG A 167 52.41 24.79 8.55
N GLU A 168 52.63 23.48 8.48
CA GLU A 168 53.96 22.91 8.25
C GLU A 168 54.50 23.33 6.88
N ALA A 169 53.71 23.20 5.81
CA ALA A 169 54.07 23.63 4.46
C ALA A 169 54.40 25.13 4.40
N ALA A 170 53.59 25.99 5.03
CA ALA A 170 53.88 27.41 5.10
C ALA A 170 55.16 27.72 5.91
N SER A 171 55.49 26.89 6.90
CA SER A 171 56.74 27.03 7.68
C SER A 171 57.96 26.61 6.87
N THR A 172 57.87 25.52 6.10
CA THR A 172 58.96 25.04 5.25
C THR A 172 59.20 25.98 4.07
N GLU A 173 58.14 26.54 3.49
CA GLU A 173 58.25 27.58 2.45
C GLU A 173 58.97 28.84 2.99
N ARG A 174 58.60 29.32 4.19
CA ARG A 174 59.30 30.45 4.82
C ARG A 174 60.79 30.17 5.03
N GLN A 175 61.14 28.97 5.49
CA GLN A 175 62.55 28.58 5.66
C GLN A 175 63.29 28.47 4.32
N ALA A 176 62.65 27.93 3.27
CA ALA A 176 63.23 27.85 1.94
C ALA A 176 63.51 29.24 1.36
N ASN A 177 62.56 30.17 1.51
CA ASN A 177 62.72 31.56 1.08
C ASN A 177 63.85 32.27 1.83
N GLN A 178 63.94 32.08 3.16
CA GLN A 178 65.05 32.64 3.95
C GLN A 178 66.43 32.12 3.48
N ARG A 179 66.54 30.81 3.22
CA ARG A 179 67.78 30.22 2.70
C ARG A 179 68.10 30.73 1.29
N ALA A 180 67.11 30.92 0.44
CA ALA A 180 67.29 31.50 -0.88
C ALA A 180 67.78 32.96 -0.79
N ASP A 181 67.19 33.78 0.07
CA ASP A 181 67.61 35.17 0.31
C ASP A 181 69.03 35.27 0.89
N GLU A 182 69.41 34.33 1.77
CA GLU A 182 70.78 34.21 2.28
C GLU A 182 71.76 33.83 1.17
N ALA A 183 71.42 32.85 0.33
CA ALA A 183 72.25 32.44 -0.80
C ALA A 183 72.44 33.58 -1.82
N VAL A 184 71.38 34.35 -2.10
CA VAL A 184 71.45 35.54 -2.97
C VAL A 184 72.36 36.60 -2.37
N ARG A 185 72.27 36.86 -1.06
CA ARG A 185 73.17 37.80 -0.37
C ARG A 185 74.63 37.35 -0.43
N GLN A 186 74.91 36.09 -0.15
CA GLN A 186 76.27 35.52 -0.25
C GLN A 186 76.81 35.58 -1.69
N ALA A 187 75.98 35.24 -2.68
CA ALA A 187 76.37 35.33 -4.09
C ALA A 187 76.70 36.78 -4.49
N LYS A 188 75.93 37.76 -4.00
CA LYS A 188 76.20 39.18 -4.23
C LYS A 188 77.50 39.64 -3.55
N GLU A 189 77.74 39.25 -2.29
CA GLU A 189 78.99 39.56 -1.59
C GLU A 189 80.22 38.96 -2.28
N LEU A 190 80.10 37.72 -2.76
CA LEU A 190 81.14 37.05 -3.54
C LEU A 190 81.37 37.73 -4.89
N ALA A 191 80.30 38.16 -5.58
CA ALA A 191 80.37 38.90 -6.83
C ALA A 191 81.02 40.28 -6.64
N ASP A 192 80.62 41.03 -5.62
CA ASP A 192 81.22 42.33 -5.26
C ASP A 192 82.69 42.16 -4.85
N GLY A 193 83.02 41.08 -4.13
CA GLY A 193 84.41 40.71 -3.81
C GLY A 193 85.23 40.32 -5.04
N ALA A 194 84.63 39.61 -6.00
CA ALA A 194 85.27 39.28 -7.28
C ALA A 194 85.46 40.52 -8.15
N ALA A 195 84.48 41.44 -8.18
CA ALA A 195 84.57 42.70 -8.90
C ALA A 195 85.70 43.59 -8.35
N ARG A 196 85.81 43.73 -7.03
CA ARG A 196 86.93 44.45 -6.39
C ARG A 196 88.29 43.84 -6.74
N ARG A 197 88.42 42.52 -6.67
CA ARG A 197 89.65 41.82 -7.08
C ARG A 197 89.95 42.01 -8.57
N ALA A 198 88.93 42.00 -9.42
CA ALA A 198 89.10 42.25 -10.85
C ALA A 198 89.54 43.70 -11.13
N GLU A 199 89.02 44.66 -10.37
CA GLU A 199 89.42 46.08 -10.43
C GLU A 199 90.87 46.27 -9.94
N GLU A 200 91.26 45.65 -8.82
CA GLU A 200 92.65 45.62 -8.34
C GLU A 200 93.61 45.00 -9.37
N VAL A 201 93.23 43.88 -9.98
CA VAL A 201 94.01 43.23 -11.04
C VAL A 201 94.06 44.11 -12.30
N ALA A 202 92.98 44.82 -12.63
CA ALA A 202 92.94 45.73 -13.76
C ALA A 202 93.81 46.97 -13.53
N GLU A 203 93.82 47.53 -12.31
CA GLU A 203 94.74 48.61 -11.93
C GLU A 203 96.20 48.14 -11.91
N GLU A 204 96.47 46.95 -11.40
CA GLU A 204 97.82 46.37 -11.44
C GLU A 204 98.25 46.08 -12.89
N ALA A 205 97.34 45.61 -13.73
CA ALA A 205 97.58 45.43 -15.16
C ALA A 205 97.80 46.78 -15.87
N ALA A 206 97.05 47.83 -15.52
CA ALA A 206 97.25 49.18 -16.07
C ALA A 206 98.62 49.76 -15.67
N ARG A 207 99.03 49.59 -14.41
CA ARG A 207 100.39 49.96 -13.94
C ARG A 207 101.48 49.14 -14.63
N ARG A 208 101.22 47.86 -14.91
CA ARG A 208 102.12 47.00 -15.70
C ARG A 208 102.15 47.38 -17.17
N VAL A 209 101.05 47.89 -17.74
CA VAL A 209 100.99 48.40 -19.11
C VAL A 209 101.74 49.73 -19.22
N GLU A 210 101.59 50.67 -18.29
CA GLU A 210 102.40 51.90 -18.24
C GLU A 210 103.90 51.58 -18.06
N ALA A 211 104.24 50.60 -17.20
CA ALA A 211 105.61 50.10 -17.07
C ALA A 211 106.11 49.37 -18.34
N ALA A 212 105.22 48.69 -19.06
CA ALA A 212 105.52 48.01 -20.32
C ALA A 212 105.59 48.96 -21.53
N GLU A 213 104.92 50.11 -21.47
CA GLU A 213 105.04 51.19 -22.47
C GLU A 213 106.37 51.93 -22.31
N LEU A 214 106.82 52.18 -21.07
CA LEU A 214 108.18 52.63 -20.77
C LEU A 214 109.24 51.60 -21.17
N ALA A 215 108.96 50.29 -21.04
CA ALA A 215 109.84 49.22 -21.52
C ALA A 215 109.75 48.98 -23.04
N ARG A 216 108.65 49.34 -23.72
CA ARG A 216 108.46 49.20 -25.18
C ARG A 216 109.30 50.20 -25.96
N GLU A 217 109.57 51.38 -25.42
CA GLU A 217 110.57 52.30 -25.98
C GLU A 217 112.00 51.73 -25.90
N GLU A 218 112.27 50.82 -24.96
CA GLU A 218 113.57 50.16 -24.78
C GLU A 218 113.68 48.81 -25.52
N LEU A 219 112.55 48.17 -25.86
CA LEU A 219 112.45 46.87 -26.52
C LEU A 219 112.10 46.93 -28.02
N ALA A 220 112.32 48.07 -28.69
CA ALA A 220 112.44 48.12 -30.15
C ALA A 220 113.73 47.42 -30.66
N GLY A 221 114.59 46.95 -29.77
CA GLY A 221 115.90 46.37 -30.10
C GLY A 221 116.00 44.85 -30.19
N ARG A 222 114.99 44.03 -29.83
CA ARG A 222 115.18 42.56 -29.76
C ARG A 222 113.95 41.74 -30.13
N VAL A 223 113.77 41.53 -31.43
CA VAL A 223 112.81 40.62 -32.06
C VAL A 223 113.35 39.17 -32.18
N ASP A 224 114.37 38.78 -31.42
CA ASP A 224 115.11 37.53 -31.68
C ASP A 224 115.00 36.42 -30.62
N VAL A 225 113.86 36.25 -29.94
CA VAL A 225 113.55 34.94 -29.30
C VAL A 225 112.10 34.55 -29.58
N ALA A 226 111.82 34.38 -30.85
CA ALA A 226 110.64 33.74 -31.41
C ALA A 226 110.68 32.20 -31.21
N LEU A 227 110.81 31.69 -29.98
CA LEU A 227 110.72 30.23 -29.71
C LEU A 227 110.12 29.91 -28.33
N GLY A 228 109.00 30.54 -27.97
CA GLY A 228 108.16 30.16 -26.83
C GLY A 228 106.67 30.03 -27.15
N GLN A 229 106.28 30.21 -28.41
CA GLN A 229 104.89 30.43 -28.81
C GLN A 229 104.21 29.20 -29.45
N VAL A 230 104.89 28.05 -29.58
CA VAL A 230 104.28 26.85 -30.19
C VAL A 230 103.58 25.96 -29.15
N SER A 231 104.12 25.78 -27.94
CA SER A 231 103.45 24.98 -26.89
C SER A 231 102.27 25.70 -26.22
N VAL A 232 102.26 27.05 -26.21
CA VAL A 232 101.14 27.86 -25.73
C VAL A 232 100.03 27.96 -26.79
N ALA A 233 100.35 27.90 -28.07
CA ALA A 233 99.37 27.84 -29.16
C ALA A 233 98.73 26.45 -29.27
N GLU A 234 99.49 25.36 -29.12
CA GLU A 234 98.96 23.99 -29.08
C GLU A 234 98.14 23.72 -27.81
N ALA A 235 98.57 24.20 -26.64
CA ALA A 235 97.78 24.09 -25.40
C ALA A 235 96.55 25.01 -25.38
N ARG A 236 96.48 26.04 -26.24
CA ARG A 236 95.27 26.85 -26.49
C ARG A 236 94.37 26.21 -27.54
N ALA A 237 94.93 25.56 -28.55
CA ALA A 237 94.16 24.80 -29.55
C ALA A 237 93.48 23.58 -28.92
N VAL A 238 94.18 22.81 -28.07
CA VAL A 238 93.60 21.68 -27.32
C VAL A 238 92.55 22.15 -26.31
N ARG A 239 92.77 23.29 -25.63
CA ARG A 239 91.75 23.89 -24.74
C ARG A 239 90.54 24.39 -25.51
N ALA A 240 90.73 25.02 -26.68
CA ALA A 240 89.64 25.46 -27.53
C ALA A 240 88.85 24.28 -28.14
N GLU A 241 89.52 23.17 -28.47
CA GLU A 241 88.84 21.93 -28.90
C GLU A 241 88.06 21.29 -27.74
N GLN A 242 88.63 21.22 -26.54
CA GLN A 242 87.94 20.73 -25.34
C GLN A 242 86.75 21.62 -24.96
N GLU A 243 86.88 22.94 -25.01
CA GLU A 243 85.78 23.89 -24.81
C GLU A 243 84.71 23.76 -25.90
N ALA A 244 85.11 23.52 -27.16
CA ALA A 244 84.18 23.28 -28.25
C ALA A 244 83.45 21.93 -28.11
N GLU A 245 84.09 20.88 -27.60
CA GLU A 245 83.43 19.61 -27.28
C GLU A 245 82.48 19.75 -26.09
N VAL A 246 82.87 20.45 -25.03
CA VAL A 246 81.99 20.76 -23.89
C VAL A 246 80.78 21.57 -24.35
N ALA A 247 80.98 22.58 -25.21
CA ALA A 247 79.88 23.37 -25.76
C ALA A 247 78.96 22.54 -26.69
N ARG A 248 79.49 21.56 -27.43
CA ARG A 248 78.67 20.63 -28.23
C ARG A 248 77.87 19.67 -27.34
N ALA A 249 78.50 19.12 -26.29
CA ALA A 249 77.84 18.26 -25.32
C ALA A 249 76.75 19.02 -24.53
N ASP A 250 77.00 20.28 -24.17
CA ASP A 250 76.01 21.17 -23.54
C ASP A 250 74.85 21.48 -24.49
N ARG A 251 75.14 21.70 -25.78
CA ARG A 251 74.09 21.90 -26.79
C ARG A 251 73.26 20.63 -27.01
N GLU A 252 73.86 19.46 -27.06
CA GLU A 252 73.12 18.18 -27.15
C GLU A 252 72.27 17.93 -25.90
N ARG A 253 72.80 18.22 -24.70
CA ARG A 253 72.03 18.16 -23.46
C ARG A 253 70.87 19.15 -23.45
N ALA A 254 71.07 20.38 -23.94
CA ALA A 254 70.01 21.38 -24.04
C ALA A 254 68.94 20.98 -25.06
N LEU A 255 69.31 20.41 -26.20
CA LEU A 255 68.36 19.89 -27.20
C LEU A 255 67.60 18.66 -26.68
N GLY A 256 68.28 17.75 -25.99
CA GLY A 256 67.63 16.61 -25.31
C GLY A 256 66.68 17.04 -24.21
N GLY A 257 67.06 18.05 -23.41
CA GLY A 257 66.19 18.67 -22.40
C GLY A 257 64.97 19.36 -23.01
N ALA A 258 65.13 20.08 -24.13
CA ALA A 258 64.04 20.71 -24.85
C ALA A 258 63.06 19.68 -25.45
N ALA A 259 63.56 18.59 -26.02
CA ALA A 259 62.73 17.49 -26.54
C ALA A 259 61.97 16.76 -25.42
N ALA A 260 62.60 16.56 -24.25
CA ALA A 260 61.94 15.99 -23.09
C ALA A 260 60.84 16.93 -22.54
N ALA A 261 61.10 18.24 -22.49
CA ALA A 261 60.12 19.24 -22.06
C ALA A 261 58.90 19.31 -23.00
N GLU A 262 59.11 19.20 -24.31
CA GLU A 262 58.01 19.18 -25.29
C GLU A 262 57.16 17.90 -25.16
N THR A 263 57.79 16.74 -24.96
CA THR A 263 57.06 15.48 -24.70
C THR A 263 56.23 15.59 -23.42
N ALA A 264 56.80 16.11 -22.33
CA ALA A 264 56.11 16.32 -21.07
C ALA A 264 54.94 17.31 -21.21
N ARG A 265 55.09 18.36 -22.03
CA ARG A 265 54.01 19.31 -22.33
C ARG A 265 52.85 18.65 -23.08
N LEU A 266 53.13 17.85 -24.12
CA LEU A 266 52.11 17.11 -24.88
C LEU A 266 51.38 16.09 -24.00
N GLU A 267 52.10 15.41 -23.11
CA GLU A 267 51.49 14.49 -22.12
C GLU A 267 50.59 15.25 -21.14
N ALA A 268 51.02 16.42 -20.67
CA ALA A 268 50.21 17.26 -19.80
C ALA A 268 48.96 17.81 -20.52
N GLU A 269 49.07 18.20 -21.79
CA GLU A 269 47.93 18.63 -22.62
C GLU A 269 46.93 17.48 -22.83
N ARG A 270 47.39 16.27 -23.15
CA ARG A 270 46.52 15.08 -23.22
C ARG A 270 45.85 14.76 -21.89
N GLY A 271 46.60 14.83 -20.79
CA GLY A 271 46.05 14.63 -19.45
C GLY A 271 44.94 15.64 -19.11
N ARG A 272 45.08 16.89 -19.54
CA ARG A 272 44.02 17.91 -19.39
C ARG A 272 42.80 17.60 -20.25
N GLU A 273 42.99 17.24 -21.52
CA GLU A 273 41.86 16.87 -22.40
C GLU A 273 41.08 15.66 -21.87
N ASP A 274 41.78 14.65 -21.36
CA ASP A 274 41.15 13.47 -20.78
C ASP A 274 40.41 13.82 -19.47
N ALA A 275 40.98 14.67 -18.62
CA ALA A 275 40.29 15.19 -17.43
C ALA A 275 39.04 16.01 -17.79
N GLU A 276 39.09 16.85 -18.83
CA GLU A 276 37.94 17.61 -19.32
C GLU A 276 36.83 16.69 -19.85
N ARG A 277 37.19 15.62 -20.59
CA ARG A 277 36.23 14.61 -21.05
C ARG A 277 35.58 13.87 -19.87
N ASP A 278 36.36 13.52 -18.86
CA ASP A 278 35.85 12.84 -17.66
C ASP A 278 34.89 13.73 -16.86
N VAL A 279 35.21 15.01 -16.70
CA VAL A 279 34.32 16.01 -16.06
C VAL A 279 33.03 16.17 -16.87
N ALA A 280 33.12 16.30 -18.20
CA ALA A 280 31.94 16.40 -19.06
C ALA A 280 31.05 15.14 -18.98
N ALA A 281 31.65 13.95 -18.97
CA ALA A 281 30.94 12.69 -18.81
C ALA A 281 30.31 12.54 -17.42
N ALA A 282 30.99 13.00 -16.36
CA ALA A 282 30.43 13.06 -15.01
C ALA A 282 29.24 14.01 -14.93
N GLY A 283 29.34 15.20 -15.53
CA GLY A 283 28.25 16.18 -15.62
C GLY A 283 27.02 15.64 -16.36
N ALA A 284 27.22 14.97 -17.50
CA ALA A 284 26.14 14.33 -18.25
C ALA A 284 25.42 13.24 -17.43
N ARG A 285 26.18 12.41 -16.69
CA ARG A 285 25.60 11.40 -15.79
C ARG A 285 24.81 12.02 -14.63
N ALA A 286 25.31 13.12 -14.06
CA ALA A 286 24.62 13.84 -13.00
C ALA A 286 23.28 14.45 -13.49
N LEU A 287 23.26 15.04 -14.69
CA LEU A 287 22.03 15.57 -15.30
C LEU A 287 21.02 14.45 -15.57
N ALA A 288 21.45 13.32 -16.15
CA ALA A 288 20.59 12.17 -16.38
C ALA A 288 19.98 11.61 -15.08
N ALA A 289 20.76 11.56 -14.00
CA ALA A 289 20.28 11.15 -12.68
C ALA A 289 19.26 12.14 -12.09
N VAL A 290 19.42 13.44 -12.33
CA VAL A 290 18.44 14.46 -11.92
C VAL A 290 17.13 14.30 -12.69
N GLU A 291 17.20 14.11 -14.01
CA GLU A 291 16.02 13.86 -14.83
C GLU A 291 15.26 12.60 -14.39
N GLU A 292 15.97 11.49 -14.12
CA GLU A 292 15.29 10.27 -13.67
C GLU A 292 14.66 10.45 -12.29
N ARG A 293 15.32 11.18 -11.38
CA ARG A 293 14.72 11.56 -10.10
C ARG A 293 13.45 12.38 -10.30
N GLU A 294 13.46 13.36 -11.20
CA GLU A 294 12.28 14.19 -11.48
C GLU A 294 11.13 13.37 -12.08
N ARG A 295 11.42 12.43 -12.99
CA ARG A 295 10.42 11.48 -13.49
C ARG A 295 9.87 10.60 -12.38
N ALA A 296 10.73 10.10 -11.48
CA ALA A 296 10.31 9.28 -10.35
C ALA A 296 9.42 10.06 -9.37
N VAL A 297 9.76 11.33 -9.07
CA VAL A 297 8.90 12.23 -8.28
C VAL A 297 7.56 12.45 -8.96
N ALA A 298 7.54 12.76 -10.27
CA ALA A 298 6.29 12.96 -11.00
C ALA A 298 5.39 11.70 -11.01
N ARG A 299 5.99 10.49 -11.11
CA ARG A 299 5.25 9.22 -10.98
C ARG A 299 4.64 9.07 -9.58
N ALA A 300 5.38 9.40 -8.53
CA ALA A 300 4.89 9.33 -7.16
C ALA A 300 3.77 10.35 -6.87
N ASP A 301 3.91 11.58 -7.36
CA ASP A 301 2.88 12.63 -7.20
C ASP A 301 1.59 12.25 -7.93
N ALA A 302 1.69 11.76 -9.17
CA ALA A 302 0.53 11.30 -9.93
C ALA A 302 -0.19 10.12 -9.25
N ALA A 303 0.58 9.18 -8.68
CA ALA A 303 0.02 8.06 -7.94
C ALA A 303 -0.63 8.52 -6.62
N GLU A 304 -0.07 9.50 -5.92
CA GLU A 304 -0.68 10.06 -4.71
C GLU A 304 -2.00 10.76 -5.01
N GLU A 305 -2.06 11.53 -6.09
CA GLU A 305 -3.30 12.15 -6.55
C GLU A 305 -4.35 11.11 -6.92
N GLY A 306 -3.95 10.04 -7.63
CA GLY A 306 -4.81 8.88 -7.89
C GLY A 306 -5.39 8.28 -6.60
N ARG A 307 -4.57 8.15 -5.55
CA ARG A 307 -5.00 7.66 -4.23
C ARG A 307 -6.03 8.59 -3.58
N ARG A 308 -5.86 9.92 -3.70
CA ARG A 308 -6.81 10.91 -3.15
C ARG A 308 -8.15 10.83 -3.86
N VAL A 309 -8.14 10.68 -5.18
CA VAL A 309 -9.37 10.49 -5.97
C VAL A 309 -10.07 9.19 -5.57
N ALA A 310 -9.33 8.07 -5.48
CA ALA A 310 -9.90 6.78 -5.05
C ALA A 310 -10.50 6.85 -3.63
N ALA A 311 -9.84 7.54 -2.70
CA ALA A 311 -10.37 7.75 -1.35
C ALA A 311 -11.65 8.60 -1.35
N ALA A 312 -11.73 9.62 -2.20
CA ALA A 312 -12.92 10.45 -2.35
C ALA A 312 -14.11 9.66 -2.94
N GLU A 313 -13.86 8.79 -3.92
CA GLU A 313 -14.89 7.91 -4.48
C GLU A 313 -15.36 6.86 -3.46
N LEU A 314 -14.45 6.29 -2.66
CA LEU A 314 -14.82 5.39 -1.58
C LEU A 314 -15.72 6.09 -0.55
N PHE A 315 -15.38 7.32 -0.16
CA PHE A 315 -16.20 8.11 0.77
C PHE A 315 -17.60 8.37 0.21
N LYS A 316 -17.73 8.71 -1.08
CA LYS A 316 -19.04 8.87 -1.74
C LYS A 316 -19.84 7.56 -1.74
N ALA A 317 -19.20 6.44 -2.04
CA ALA A 317 -19.85 5.13 -2.04
C ALA A 317 -20.33 4.72 -0.63
N GLU A 318 -19.55 5.03 0.41
CA GLU A 318 -19.95 4.83 1.80
C GLU A 318 -21.16 5.70 2.18
N ALA A 319 -21.14 6.99 1.83
CA ALA A 319 -22.27 7.88 2.07
C ALA A 319 -23.56 7.41 1.35
N ALA A 320 -23.44 6.99 0.08
CA ALA A 320 -24.58 6.46 -0.68
C ALA A 320 -25.14 5.17 -0.05
N ARG A 321 -24.26 4.29 0.47
CA ARG A 321 -24.68 3.08 1.19
C ARG A 321 -25.41 3.42 2.48
N ASP A 322 -24.91 4.38 3.25
CA ASP A 322 -25.55 4.79 4.51
C ASP A 322 -26.94 5.39 4.25
N GLU A 323 -27.08 6.20 3.20
CA GLU A 323 -28.40 6.70 2.75
C GLU A 323 -29.33 5.55 2.32
N ALA A 324 -28.82 4.56 1.59
CA ALA A 324 -29.60 3.39 1.20
C ALA A 324 -30.02 2.53 2.41
N LEU A 325 -29.20 2.44 3.46
CA LEU A 325 -29.57 1.76 4.71
C LEU A 325 -30.71 2.47 5.44
N VAL A 326 -30.69 3.81 5.47
CA VAL A 326 -31.79 4.61 6.04
C VAL A 326 -33.08 4.36 5.26
N ARG A 327 -33.04 4.47 3.93
CA ARG A 327 -34.21 4.19 3.08
C ARG A 327 -34.73 2.76 3.27
N LEU A 328 -33.83 1.77 3.40
CA LEU A 328 -34.22 0.38 3.66
C LEU A 328 -34.92 0.22 5.01
N ALA A 329 -34.46 0.91 6.06
CA ALA A 329 -35.11 0.90 7.36
C ALA A 329 -36.52 1.53 7.30
N GLU A 330 -36.66 2.67 6.63
CA GLU A 330 -37.96 3.32 6.42
C GLU A 330 -38.94 2.41 5.65
N ALA A 331 -38.46 1.70 4.62
CA ALA A 331 -39.28 0.74 3.88
C ALA A 331 -39.65 -0.50 4.70
N GLN A 332 -38.79 -0.92 5.65
CA GLN A 332 -39.12 -1.98 6.61
C GLN A 332 -40.23 -1.54 7.57
N ASP A 333 -40.13 -0.32 8.10
CA ASP A 333 -41.16 0.25 8.96
C ASP A 333 -42.51 0.39 8.22
N ALA A 334 -42.49 0.88 6.98
CA ALA A 334 -43.69 0.98 6.13
C ALA A 334 -44.33 -0.40 5.87
N ARG A 335 -43.52 -1.44 5.62
CA ARG A 335 -43.99 -2.82 5.49
C ARG A 335 -44.66 -3.32 6.77
N ASP A 336 -44.08 -3.01 7.93
CA ASP A 336 -44.60 -3.46 9.21
C ASP A 336 -45.91 -2.75 9.58
N VAL A 337 -46.05 -1.47 9.23
CA VAL A 337 -47.32 -0.73 9.28
C VAL A 337 -48.37 -1.38 8.36
N ALA A 338 -48.05 -1.60 7.08
CA ALA A 338 -48.98 -2.24 6.13
C ALA A 338 -49.40 -3.65 6.58
N ARG A 339 -48.49 -4.40 7.22
CA ARG A 339 -48.79 -5.72 7.80
C ARG A 339 -49.75 -5.62 8.99
N ALA A 340 -49.57 -4.61 9.85
CA ALA A 340 -50.47 -4.37 10.98
C ALA A 340 -51.87 -3.95 10.50
N GLU A 341 -51.94 -3.10 9.47
CA GLU A 341 -53.20 -2.71 8.83
C GLU A 341 -53.92 -3.91 8.22
N LEU A 342 -53.20 -4.76 7.47
CA LEU A 342 -53.75 -6.01 6.92
C LEU A 342 -54.35 -6.88 8.03
N SER A 343 -53.63 -7.08 9.14
CA SER A 343 -54.12 -7.86 10.27
C SER A 343 -55.38 -7.25 10.91
N ALA A 344 -55.46 -5.92 11.00
CA ALA A 344 -56.63 -5.22 11.51
C ALA A 344 -57.85 -5.39 10.57
N VAL A 345 -57.64 -5.29 9.25
CA VAL A 345 -58.70 -5.49 8.25
C VAL A 345 -59.18 -6.94 8.24
N GLU A 346 -58.28 -7.92 8.33
CA GLU A 346 -58.62 -9.34 8.46
C GLU A 346 -59.52 -9.60 9.68
N ALA A 347 -59.22 -8.96 10.82
CA ALA A 347 -60.07 -9.04 12.01
C ALA A 347 -61.47 -8.43 11.78
N ARG A 348 -61.58 -7.32 11.04
CA ARG A 348 -62.88 -6.73 10.66
C ARG A 348 -63.68 -7.63 9.73
N VAL A 349 -63.05 -8.28 8.76
CA VAL A 349 -63.69 -9.25 7.86
C VAL A 349 -64.28 -10.43 8.66
N VAL A 350 -63.56 -10.91 9.68
CA VAL A 350 -64.05 -11.98 10.57
C VAL A 350 -65.24 -11.52 11.43
N ALA A 351 -65.27 -10.25 11.82
CA ALA A 351 -66.34 -9.68 12.65
C ALA A 351 -67.61 -9.30 11.84
N ALA A 352 -67.51 -9.14 10.53
CA ALA A 352 -68.63 -8.70 9.69
C ALA A 352 -69.75 -9.75 9.63
N GLY A 353 -70.98 -9.34 10.00
CA GLY A 353 -72.16 -10.22 10.11
C GLY A 353 -72.81 -10.64 8.78
N GLY A 354 -72.22 -10.28 7.64
CA GLY A 354 -72.71 -10.57 6.29
C GLY A 354 -73.36 -9.39 5.56
N GLY A 355 -73.64 -9.55 4.27
CA GLY A 355 -74.23 -8.50 3.43
C GLY A 355 -73.24 -7.40 3.00
N PRO A 356 -73.68 -6.14 2.83
CA PRO A 356 -72.84 -5.07 2.27
C PRO A 356 -71.61 -4.73 3.12
N GLU A 357 -71.67 -4.93 4.44
CA GLU A 357 -70.53 -4.74 5.35
C GLU A 357 -69.40 -5.73 5.09
N LEU A 358 -69.73 -6.97 4.71
CA LEU A 358 -68.74 -7.99 4.36
C LEU A 358 -68.09 -7.68 3.01
N ASP A 359 -68.87 -7.19 2.04
CA ASP A 359 -68.34 -6.81 0.72
C ASP A 359 -67.42 -5.58 0.83
N GLN A 360 -67.76 -4.60 1.67
CA GLN A 360 -66.88 -3.48 1.99
C GLN A 360 -65.59 -3.96 2.69
N ALA A 361 -65.70 -4.80 3.72
CA ALA A 361 -64.53 -5.30 4.43
C ALA A 361 -63.60 -6.14 3.52
N ARG A 362 -64.16 -6.84 2.51
CA ARG A 362 -63.37 -7.55 1.50
C ARG A 362 -62.63 -6.61 0.54
N ALA A 363 -63.28 -5.52 0.11
CA ALA A 363 -62.61 -4.52 -0.71
C ALA A 363 -61.45 -3.86 0.05
N GLU A 364 -61.65 -3.52 1.32
CA GLU A 364 -60.60 -3.02 2.20
C GLU A 364 -59.46 -4.05 2.40
N LEU A 365 -59.78 -5.34 2.45
CA LEU A 365 -58.78 -6.41 2.58
C LEU A 365 -57.91 -6.52 1.32
N ASP A 366 -58.52 -6.43 0.14
CA ASP A 366 -57.78 -6.47 -1.13
C ASP A 366 -56.89 -5.23 -1.29
N GLU A 367 -57.36 -4.05 -0.84
CA GLU A 367 -56.56 -2.82 -0.79
C GLU A 367 -55.37 -2.95 0.19
N ALA A 368 -55.60 -3.46 1.40
CA ALA A 368 -54.54 -3.67 2.39
C ALA A 368 -53.50 -4.71 1.92
N ARG A 369 -53.93 -5.76 1.20
CA ARG A 369 -53.02 -6.73 0.56
C ARG A 369 -52.17 -6.08 -0.52
N ALA A 370 -52.79 -5.29 -1.40
CA ALA A 370 -52.07 -4.56 -2.43
C ALA A 370 -51.04 -3.60 -1.81
N GLY A 371 -51.40 -2.88 -0.74
CA GLY A 371 -50.49 -2.02 0.01
C GLY A 371 -49.28 -2.77 0.60
N LEU A 372 -49.51 -3.93 1.21
CA LEU A 372 -48.42 -4.78 1.73
C LEU A 372 -47.50 -5.30 0.62
N ASP A 373 -48.06 -5.68 -0.53
CA ASP A 373 -47.27 -6.15 -1.67
C ASP A 373 -46.42 -5.02 -2.28
N THR A 374 -46.95 -3.79 -2.35
CA THR A 374 -46.17 -2.60 -2.73
C THR A 374 -45.03 -2.34 -1.74
N ALA A 375 -45.30 -2.32 -0.43
CA ALA A 375 -44.27 -2.11 0.58
C ALA A 375 -43.19 -3.21 0.58
N ARG A 376 -43.58 -4.46 0.31
CA ARG A 376 -42.63 -5.58 0.12
C ARG A 376 -41.73 -5.37 -1.08
N ALA A 377 -42.30 -4.97 -2.22
CA ALA A 377 -41.56 -4.74 -3.46
C ALA A 377 -40.56 -3.58 -3.31
N GLU A 378 -40.95 -2.49 -2.63
CA GLU A 378 -40.07 -1.36 -2.34
C GLU A 378 -38.89 -1.76 -1.44
N ARG A 379 -39.16 -2.52 -0.36
CA ARG A 379 -38.10 -3.04 0.51
C ARG A 379 -37.17 -4.03 -0.21
N ASP A 380 -37.68 -4.87 -1.12
CA ASP A 380 -36.84 -5.76 -1.94
C ASP A 380 -35.98 -4.95 -2.93
N HIS A 381 -36.54 -3.90 -3.53
CA HIS A 381 -35.80 -3.01 -4.43
C HIS A 381 -34.64 -2.31 -3.70
N LEU A 382 -34.91 -1.71 -2.54
CA LEU A 382 -33.90 -1.03 -1.73
C LEU A 382 -32.87 -1.99 -1.14
N ALA A 383 -33.26 -3.23 -0.79
CA ALA A 383 -32.31 -4.26 -0.38
C ALA A 383 -31.34 -4.62 -1.52
N GLY A 384 -31.84 -4.74 -2.75
CA GLY A 384 -31.00 -4.94 -3.94
C GLY A 384 -30.10 -3.75 -4.27
N GLU A 385 -30.57 -2.52 -4.06
CA GLU A 385 -29.75 -1.30 -4.18
C GLU A 385 -28.61 -1.31 -3.14
N ASN A 386 -28.92 -1.65 -1.89
CA ASN A 386 -27.93 -1.73 -0.82
C ASN A 386 -26.84 -2.78 -1.10
N GLU A 387 -27.23 -3.95 -1.62
CA GLU A 387 -26.30 -5.01 -2.01
C GLU A 387 -25.34 -4.54 -3.12
N ARG A 388 -25.86 -3.84 -4.14
CA ARG A 388 -25.05 -3.26 -5.21
C ARG A 388 -24.05 -2.23 -4.69
N LEU A 389 -24.51 -1.31 -3.85
CA LEU A 389 -23.65 -0.28 -3.24
C LEU A 389 -22.59 -0.90 -2.31
N SER A 390 -22.92 -1.97 -1.59
CA SER A 390 -21.94 -2.71 -0.79
C SER A 390 -20.87 -3.36 -1.68
N ALA A 391 -21.27 -3.98 -2.79
CA ALA A 391 -20.33 -4.58 -3.74
C ALA A 391 -19.43 -3.53 -4.41
N GLU A 392 -19.98 -2.36 -4.76
CA GLU A 392 -19.20 -1.23 -5.30
C GLU A 392 -18.19 -0.70 -4.28
N LYS A 393 -18.59 -0.50 -3.03
CA LYS A 393 -17.69 -0.10 -1.94
C LYS A 393 -16.58 -1.12 -1.73
N ASP A 394 -16.89 -2.42 -1.72
CA ASP A 394 -15.88 -3.47 -1.54
C ASP A 394 -14.90 -3.52 -2.73
N ARG A 395 -15.39 -3.29 -3.95
CA ARG A 395 -14.53 -3.12 -5.13
C ARG A 395 -13.60 -1.91 -5.00
N LEU A 396 -14.12 -0.74 -4.65
CA LEU A 396 -13.32 0.49 -4.47
C LEU A 396 -12.29 0.34 -3.35
N ARG A 397 -12.63 -0.36 -2.26
CA ARG A 397 -11.66 -0.72 -1.21
C ARG A 397 -10.54 -1.60 -1.75
N GLY A 398 -10.87 -2.60 -2.58
CA GLY A 398 -9.88 -3.43 -3.26
C GLY A 398 -8.95 -2.61 -4.17
N GLU A 399 -9.51 -1.72 -4.99
CA GLU A 399 -8.74 -0.82 -5.86
C GLU A 399 -7.81 0.10 -5.03
N SER A 400 -8.32 0.69 -3.93
CA SER A 400 -7.52 1.52 -3.03
C SER A 400 -6.36 0.77 -2.35
N LEU A 401 -6.52 -0.51 -2.03
CA LEU A 401 -5.44 -1.34 -1.48
C LEU A 401 -4.34 -1.59 -2.52
N VAL A 402 -4.73 -1.86 -3.77
CA VAL A 402 -3.79 -2.03 -4.88
C VAL A 402 -3.01 -0.73 -5.13
N ASP A 403 -3.68 0.41 -5.14
CA ASP A 403 -3.00 1.70 -5.33
C ASP A 403 -2.08 2.07 -4.17
N ARG A 404 -2.43 1.67 -2.94
CA ARG A 404 -1.54 1.80 -1.79
C ARG A 404 -0.25 0.98 -1.98
N ALA A 405 -0.36 -0.27 -2.39
CA ALA A 405 0.79 -1.13 -2.66
C ALA A 405 1.68 -0.54 -3.77
N ARG A 406 1.08 -0.11 -4.89
CA ARG A 406 1.81 0.57 -5.98
C ARG A 406 2.58 1.80 -5.51
N LEU A 407 2.01 2.56 -4.59
CA LEU A 407 2.67 3.75 -4.03
C LEU A 407 3.80 3.41 -3.08
N GLU A 408 3.70 2.32 -2.34
CA GLU A 408 4.79 1.80 -1.53
C GLU A 408 5.95 1.32 -2.42
N ASP A 409 5.65 0.63 -3.52
CA ASP A 409 6.64 0.24 -4.53
C ASP A 409 7.34 1.45 -5.16
N LEU A 410 6.56 2.46 -5.62
CA LEU A 410 7.11 3.69 -6.21
C LEU A 410 7.99 4.47 -5.22
N ARG A 411 7.65 4.46 -3.93
CA ARG A 411 8.48 5.08 -2.88
C ARG A 411 9.81 4.35 -2.70
N ALA A 412 9.79 3.01 -2.70
CA ALA A 412 11.00 2.20 -2.63
C ALA A 412 11.91 2.41 -3.87
N GLU A 413 11.32 2.53 -5.07
CA GLU A 413 12.05 2.91 -6.28
C GLU A 413 12.70 4.30 -6.13
N LEU A 414 11.95 5.28 -5.62
CA LEU A 414 12.46 6.64 -5.37
C LEU A 414 13.62 6.67 -4.38
N GLU A 415 13.56 5.87 -3.32
CA GLU A 415 14.65 5.73 -2.35
C GLU A 415 15.90 5.11 -3.00
N THR A 416 15.72 4.08 -3.83
CA THR A 416 16.80 3.49 -4.61
C THR A 416 17.47 4.53 -5.53
N VAL A 417 16.68 5.27 -6.31
CA VAL A 417 17.21 6.32 -7.20
C VAL A 417 17.92 7.43 -6.42
N ARG A 418 17.43 7.80 -5.23
CA ARG A 418 18.11 8.78 -4.36
C ARG A 418 19.45 8.26 -3.84
N ALA A 419 19.52 6.99 -3.45
CA ALA A 419 20.75 6.36 -3.01
C ALA A 419 21.79 6.29 -4.15
N GLU A 420 21.37 5.89 -5.34
CA GLU A 420 22.23 5.88 -6.54
C GLU A 420 22.75 7.28 -6.88
N ALA A 421 21.88 8.30 -6.83
CA ALA A 421 22.28 9.68 -7.06
C ALA A 421 23.28 10.19 -6.01
N ALA A 422 23.12 9.79 -4.73
CA ALA A 422 24.08 10.13 -3.67
C ALA A 422 25.44 9.49 -3.91
N GLN A 423 25.48 8.20 -4.26
CA GLN A 423 26.72 7.49 -4.62
C GLN A 423 27.42 8.12 -5.83
N LEU A 424 26.68 8.55 -6.85
CA LEU A 424 27.27 9.22 -8.01
C LEU A 424 27.89 10.57 -7.64
N ARG A 425 27.27 11.33 -6.72
CA ARG A 425 27.84 12.59 -6.22
C ARG A 425 29.11 12.34 -5.40
N GLU A 426 29.10 11.35 -4.53
CA GLU A 426 30.30 10.99 -3.75
C GLU A 426 31.46 10.60 -4.68
N ARG A 427 31.19 9.77 -5.70
CA ARG A 427 32.20 9.39 -6.70
C ARG A 427 32.71 10.58 -7.50
N ALA A 428 31.84 11.54 -7.82
CA ALA A 428 32.24 12.78 -8.50
C ALA A 428 33.16 13.63 -7.61
N VAL A 429 32.82 13.82 -6.33
CA VAL A 429 33.65 14.55 -5.37
C VAL A 429 35.01 13.88 -5.18
N VAL A 430 35.05 12.55 -5.06
CA VAL A 430 36.32 11.80 -4.96
C VAL A 430 37.16 11.96 -6.23
N ALA A 431 36.55 12.01 -7.42
CA ALA A 431 37.26 12.24 -8.68
C ALA A 431 37.85 13.67 -8.74
N GLU A 432 37.09 14.69 -8.32
CA GLU A 432 37.57 16.07 -8.25
C GLU A 432 38.75 16.22 -7.27
N LEU A 433 38.67 15.59 -6.09
CA LEU A 433 39.77 15.61 -5.12
C LEU A 433 41.04 14.93 -5.65
N ARG A 434 40.92 13.87 -6.45
CA ARG A 434 42.07 13.24 -7.11
C ARG A 434 42.65 14.10 -8.24
N ALA A 435 41.80 14.80 -8.99
CA ALA A 435 42.24 15.66 -10.09
C ALA A 435 42.92 16.95 -9.60
N GLY A 436 42.51 17.51 -8.46
CA GLY A 436 43.11 18.71 -7.87
C GLY A 436 44.35 18.48 -6.99
N GLY A 437 44.70 17.23 -6.70
CA GLY A 437 45.82 16.85 -5.82
C GLY A 437 47.13 16.46 -6.52
N ASN A 438 47.14 16.40 -7.85
CA ASN A 438 48.33 16.21 -8.70
C ASN A 438 48.70 17.53 -9.38
#